data_AF-A0A2I0QGM0-F1
#
_entry.id   AF-A0A2I0QGM0-F1
#
_cell.length_a   1.000
_cell.length_b   1.000
_cell.length_c   1.000
_cell.angle_alpha   90.00
_cell.angle_beta   90.00
_cell.angle_gamma   90.00
#
_symmetry.space_group_name_H-M   'P 1'
#
loop_
_entity.id
_entity.type
_entity.pdbx_description
1 polymer ?
#
loop_
_entity_poly.entity_id
_entity_poly.type
_entity_poly.pdbx_seq_one_letter_code
_entity_poly.pdbx_strand_id
1 'polypeptide(L)'
;KMAFENFPERVDVELLLELAEKDDVAEIFAKKLAEAIAKNFDNIPENVRNELLLKFAEKERAAKAIAHVVADKFEAIPEKVRTELLFKLAENDSAAGGVAKAIAYNFEAIPENVRNLLFKLAENDSTASKVAHVVAHNKLNKIDVMVRNKLLLKLAEKDNVNWDIAYVVADKFNKLPENIRNELLLKTPNKDVKGRSIESVIGAIIFYVTRNKGEPRTLEEIAEKSRRSKKEIGRTYKHVLKSMNLKPHRTNIRDYISLYAAKLGISNTAKEEALKILEEAKKYEVIYGKKPSGIAGAIICLACERIGEEFPKKEFLNFVGITLSTLYSRHDEIKSKIKEKAK
;
A
#
# COMPACT_ATOMS: atom_id res chain seq x y z
N LYS A 1 9.09 -39.30 -1.18
CA LYS A 1 8.98 -38.17 -0.23
C LYS A 1 10.40 -37.72 0.16
N MET A 2 11.10 -37.00 -0.71
CA MET A 2 12.38 -36.39 -0.35
C MET A 2 12.08 -35.03 0.26
N ALA A 3 12.39 -34.86 1.55
CA ALA A 3 12.40 -33.57 2.20
C ALA A 3 13.64 -32.82 1.71
N PHE A 4 13.43 -31.81 0.87
CA PHE A 4 14.48 -30.96 0.27
C PHE A 4 15.13 -29.98 1.27
N GLU A 5 14.98 -30.23 2.56
CA GLU A 5 15.58 -29.40 3.62
C GLU A 5 17.09 -29.65 3.77
N ASN A 6 17.61 -30.73 3.18
CA ASN A 6 19.05 -31.04 3.13
C ASN A 6 19.52 -31.13 1.67
N PHE A 7 19.65 -30.00 0.98
CA PHE A 7 20.47 -29.96 -0.23
C PHE A 7 21.94 -30.15 0.19
N PRO A 8 22.71 -31.06 -0.44
CA PRO A 8 24.12 -31.26 -0.09
C PRO A 8 24.91 -29.95 -0.24
N GLU A 9 25.97 -29.79 0.55
CA GLU A 9 26.91 -28.65 0.49
C GLU A 9 27.48 -28.40 -0.92
N ARG A 10 27.35 -29.38 -1.82
CA ARG A 10 27.56 -29.27 -3.27
C ARG A 10 26.28 -29.57 -4.02
N VAL A 11 25.79 -28.58 -4.76
CA VAL A 11 24.71 -28.75 -5.73
C VAL A 11 25.21 -29.68 -6.84
N ASP A 12 24.55 -30.81 -7.04
CA ASP A 12 24.80 -31.70 -8.19
C ASP A 12 24.26 -31.05 -9.46
N VAL A 13 25.14 -30.33 -10.15
CA VAL A 13 24.85 -29.57 -11.37
C VAL A 13 24.34 -30.48 -12.49
N GLU A 14 24.87 -31.68 -12.59
CA GLU A 14 24.57 -32.62 -13.68
C GLU A 14 23.15 -33.16 -13.51
N LEU A 15 22.78 -33.52 -12.28
CA LEU A 15 21.42 -33.88 -11.92
C LEU A 15 20.42 -32.73 -12.16
N LEU A 16 20.80 -31.48 -11.86
CA LEU A 16 19.92 -30.32 -12.12
C LEU A 16 19.65 -30.11 -13.61
N LEU A 17 20.67 -30.28 -14.45
CA LEU A 17 20.54 -30.13 -15.90
C LEU A 17 19.69 -31.25 -16.51
N GLU A 18 19.91 -32.51 -16.10
CA GLU A 18 19.06 -33.63 -16.52
C GLU A 18 17.60 -33.45 -16.11
N LEU A 19 17.35 -32.94 -14.89
CA LEU A 19 15.99 -32.64 -14.41
C LEU A 19 15.39 -31.42 -15.10
N ALA A 20 16.19 -30.50 -15.63
CA ALA A 20 15.69 -29.39 -16.43
C ALA A 20 15.20 -29.88 -17.81
N GLU A 21 15.87 -30.87 -18.39
CA GLU A 21 15.59 -31.42 -19.74
C GLU A 21 14.39 -32.35 -19.81
N LYS A 22 13.98 -32.93 -18.68
CA LYS A 22 12.80 -33.80 -18.65
C LYS A 22 11.52 -32.96 -18.75
N ASP A 23 10.77 -33.14 -19.83
CA ASP A 23 9.42 -32.57 -20.01
C ASP A 23 8.43 -33.13 -18.97
N ASP A 24 8.64 -34.38 -18.55
CA ASP A 24 7.83 -35.09 -17.56
C ASP A 24 8.09 -34.67 -16.10
N VAL A 25 8.94 -33.65 -15.88
CA VAL A 25 9.13 -33.11 -14.54
C VAL A 25 7.82 -32.49 -14.09
N ALA A 26 7.11 -33.21 -13.21
CA ALA A 26 5.85 -32.78 -12.65
C ALA A 26 5.93 -31.30 -12.24
N GLU A 27 4.96 -30.49 -12.65
CA GLU A 27 5.03 -29.03 -12.53
C GLU A 27 5.27 -28.55 -11.08
N ILE A 28 4.87 -29.35 -10.08
CA ILE A 28 5.15 -29.11 -8.65
C ILE A 28 6.65 -29.19 -8.35
N PHE A 29 7.35 -30.13 -8.98
CA PHE A 29 8.78 -30.33 -8.85
C PHE A 29 9.57 -29.19 -9.49
N ALA A 30 9.13 -28.72 -10.67
CA ALA A 30 9.76 -27.57 -11.35
C ALA A 30 9.77 -26.31 -10.47
N LYS A 31 8.67 -26.04 -9.75
CA LYS A 31 8.61 -24.93 -8.78
C LYS A 31 9.63 -25.08 -7.65
N LYS A 32 9.70 -26.26 -7.01
CA LYS A 32 10.65 -26.51 -5.91
C LYS A 32 12.10 -26.38 -6.36
N LEU A 33 12.38 -26.83 -7.59
CA LEU A 33 13.71 -26.75 -8.17
C LEU A 33 14.12 -25.30 -8.44
N ALA A 34 13.21 -24.48 -8.98
CA ALA A 34 13.41 -23.04 -9.13
C ALA A 34 13.67 -22.34 -7.78
N GLU A 35 12.95 -22.71 -6.72
CA GLU A 35 13.19 -22.20 -5.36
C GLU A 35 14.56 -22.63 -4.80
N ALA A 36 15.01 -23.86 -5.11
CA ALA A 36 16.33 -24.34 -4.72
C ALA A 36 17.46 -23.61 -5.46
N ILE A 37 17.29 -23.34 -6.76
CA ILE A 37 18.21 -22.51 -7.56
C ILE A 37 18.29 -21.10 -6.96
N ALA A 38 17.14 -20.52 -6.58
CA ALA A 38 17.09 -19.19 -5.94
C ALA A 38 17.91 -19.14 -4.65
N LYS A 39 17.75 -20.14 -3.78
CA LYS A 39 18.46 -20.21 -2.48
C LYS A 39 19.97 -20.42 -2.63
N ASN A 40 20.39 -21.12 -3.68
CA ASN A 40 21.78 -21.46 -3.94
C ASN A 40 22.40 -20.65 -5.09
N PHE A 41 21.79 -19.52 -5.47
CA PHE A 41 22.14 -18.76 -6.67
C PHE A 41 23.64 -18.43 -6.77
N ASP A 42 24.26 -18.06 -5.66
CA ASP A 42 25.67 -17.67 -5.60
C ASP A 42 26.63 -18.89 -5.56
N ASN A 43 26.10 -20.09 -5.24
CA ASN A 43 26.85 -21.35 -5.14
C ASN A 43 26.81 -22.19 -6.44
N ILE A 44 26.01 -21.79 -7.43
CA ILE A 44 25.91 -22.48 -8.73
C ILE A 44 26.81 -21.75 -9.73
N PRO A 45 27.65 -22.48 -10.51
CA PRO A 45 28.44 -21.87 -11.59
C PRO A 45 27.58 -21.03 -12.53
N GLU A 46 28.07 -19.85 -12.91
CA GLU A 46 27.26 -18.85 -13.64
C GLU A 46 26.68 -19.40 -14.95
N ASN A 47 27.48 -20.11 -15.74
CA ASN A 47 27.04 -20.74 -16.99
C ASN A 47 25.86 -21.69 -16.78
N VAL A 48 25.98 -22.58 -15.78
CA VAL A 48 24.96 -23.57 -15.41
C VAL A 48 23.71 -22.87 -14.91
N ARG A 49 23.86 -21.92 -13.99
CA ARG A 49 22.76 -21.15 -13.42
C ARG A 49 21.96 -20.44 -14.50
N ASN A 50 22.64 -19.78 -15.43
CA ASN A 50 21.98 -19.04 -16.51
C ASN A 50 21.18 -19.97 -17.43
N GLU A 51 21.73 -21.14 -17.76
CA GLU A 51 21.04 -22.16 -18.54
C GLU A 51 19.79 -22.69 -17.81
N LEU A 52 19.92 -23.02 -16.52
CA LEU A 52 18.80 -23.49 -15.71
C LEU A 52 17.69 -22.43 -15.63
N LEU A 53 18.03 -21.16 -15.40
CA LEU A 53 17.03 -20.08 -15.35
C LEU A 53 16.24 -19.98 -16.65
N LEU A 54 16.91 -20.10 -17.81
CA LEU A 54 16.26 -20.05 -19.12
C LEU A 54 15.34 -21.25 -19.34
N LYS A 55 15.81 -22.47 -19.06
CA LYS A 55 14.99 -23.69 -19.20
C LYS A 55 13.77 -23.66 -18.28
N PHE A 56 13.90 -23.21 -17.03
CA PHE A 56 12.78 -23.13 -16.08
C PHE A 56 11.84 -21.96 -16.32
N ALA A 57 12.27 -20.91 -17.02
CA ALA A 57 11.39 -19.79 -17.38
C ALA A 57 10.25 -20.22 -18.32
N GLU A 58 10.47 -21.28 -19.11
CA GLU A 58 9.49 -21.82 -20.05
C GLU A 58 8.42 -22.71 -19.36
N LYS A 59 8.70 -23.17 -18.13
CA LYS A 59 7.79 -24.05 -17.38
C LYS A 59 6.78 -23.22 -16.58
N GLU A 60 5.48 -23.42 -16.83
CA GLU A 60 4.40 -22.55 -16.33
C GLU A 60 4.44 -22.32 -14.80
N ARG A 61 4.55 -23.38 -14.00
CA ARG A 61 4.59 -23.27 -12.53
C ARG A 61 5.93 -22.80 -11.95
N ALA A 62 7.01 -22.87 -12.73
CA ALA A 62 8.32 -22.37 -12.32
C ALA A 62 8.52 -20.90 -12.68
N ALA A 63 7.86 -20.41 -13.74
CA ALA A 63 8.00 -19.05 -14.27
C ALA A 63 7.87 -17.97 -13.18
N LYS A 64 6.88 -18.09 -12.28
CA LYS A 64 6.74 -17.15 -11.15
C LYS A 64 7.96 -17.13 -10.22
N ALA A 65 8.50 -18.30 -9.87
CA ALA A 65 9.68 -18.39 -9.01
C ALA A 65 10.91 -17.80 -9.71
N ILE A 66 11.11 -18.11 -11.00
CA ILE A 66 12.19 -17.53 -11.80
C ILE A 66 12.06 -16.01 -11.89
N ALA A 67 10.86 -15.47 -12.11
CA ALA A 67 10.64 -14.02 -12.13
C ALA A 67 11.02 -13.34 -10.80
N HIS A 68 10.80 -14.01 -9.67
CA HIS A 68 11.28 -13.52 -8.37
C HIS A 68 12.80 -13.54 -8.27
N VAL A 69 13.47 -14.59 -8.77
CA VAL A 69 14.93 -14.66 -8.84
C VAL A 69 15.49 -13.51 -9.69
N VAL A 70 14.92 -13.27 -10.87
CA VAL A 70 15.34 -12.16 -11.73
C VAL A 70 15.18 -10.82 -11.01
N ALA A 71 14.07 -10.61 -10.30
CA ALA A 71 13.85 -9.38 -9.55
C ALA A 71 14.85 -9.18 -8.40
N ASP A 72 15.18 -10.24 -7.67
CA ASP A 72 15.98 -10.16 -6.44
C ASP A 72 17.50 -10.24 -6.71
N LYS A 73 17.92 -10.93 -7.79
CA LYS A 73 19.32 -11.10 -8.21
C LYS A 73 19.65 -10.33 -9.51
N PHE A 74 18.93 -9.24 -9.76
CA PHE A 74 18.94 -8.52 -11.04
C PHE A 74 20.34 -8.15 -11.56
N GLU A 75 21.21 -7.62 -10.69
CA GLU A 75 22.58 -7.22 -11.05
C GLU A 75 23.57 -8.39 -11.12
N ALA A 76 23.24 -9.52 -10.50
CA ALA A 76 24.09 -10.72 -10.52
C ALA A 76 23.83 -11.61 -11.75
N ILE A 77 22.75 -11.34 -12.50
CA ILE A 77 22.44 -12.01 -13.77
C ILE A 77 23.00 -11.14 -14.90
N PRO A 78 23.79 -11.70 -15.84
CA PRO A 78 24.28 -10.96 -16.99
C PRO A 78 23.15 -10.27 -17.78
N GLU A 79 23.41 -9.05 -18.29
CA GLU A 79 22.39 -8.21 -18.93
C GLU A 79 21.63 -8.91 -20.07
N LYS A 80 22.38 -9.64 -20.90
CA LYS A 80 21.82 -10.42 -22.01
C LYS A 80 20.83 -11.48 -21.51
N VAL A 81 21.19 -12.20 -20.44
CA VAL A 81 20.39 -13.29 -19.87
C VAL A 81 19.15 -12.73 -19.16
N ARG A 82 19.29 -11.70 -18.33
CA ARG A 82 18.12 -11.10 -17.65
C ARG A 82 17.13 -10.48 -18.64
N THR A 83 17.60 -9.91 -19.75
CA THR A 83 16.74 -9.38 -20.81
C THR A 83 15.92 -10.49 -21.45
N GLU A 84 16.58 -11.57 -21.89
CA GLU A 84 15.91 -12.72 -22.48
C GLU A 84 14.89 -13.37 -21.53
N LEU A 85 15.27 -13.55 -20.26
CA LEU A 85 14.38 -14.06 -19.22
C LEU A 85 13.13 -13.18 -19.05
N LEU A 86 13.28 -11.86 -18.97
CA LEU A 86 12.14 -10.96 -18.80
C LEU A 86 11.15 -11.03 -19.97
N PHE A 87 11.63 -11.17 -21.21
CA PHE A 87 10.77 -11.37 -22.37
C PHE A 87 10.03 -12.72 -22.31
N LYS A 88 10.74 -13.83 -22.06
CA LYS A 88 10.13 -15.17 -21.95
C LYS A 88 9.07 -15.21 -20.83
N LEU A 89 9.40 -14.67 -19.67
CA LEU A 89 8.52 -14.65 -18.50
C LEU A 89 7.32 -13.70 -18.67
N ALA A 90 7.44 -12.65 -19.50
CA ALA A 90 6.33 -11.73 -19.75
C ALA A 90 5.17 -12.36 -20.52
N GLU A 91 5.41 -13.44 -21.28
CA GLU A 91 4.34 -14.22 -21.92
C GLU A 91 3.57 -15.10 -20.92
N ASN A 92 4.06 -15.22 -19.68
CA ASN A 92 3.44 -16.05 -18.65
C ASN A 92 2.68 -15.21 -17.62
N ASP A 93 1.36 -15.35 -17.59
CA ASP A 93 0.46 -14.64 -16.68
C ASP A 93 0.85 -14.81 -15.20
N SER A 94 1.34 -15.99 -14.79
CA SER A 94 1.74 -16.27 -13.42
C SER A 94 3.01 -15.50 -13.01
N ALA A 95 3.90 -15.25 -13.96
CA ALA A 95 5.17 -14.57 -13.79
C ALA A 95 5.09 -13.05 -13.98
N ALA A 96 4.05 -12.54 -14.65
CA ALA A 96 3.84 -11.11 -14.94
C ALA A 96 4.06 -10.17 -13.74
N GLY A 97 3.61 -10.55 -12.54
CA GLY A 97 3.83 -9.76 -11.33
C GLY A 97 5.30 -9.70 -10.88
N GLY A 98 6.05 -10.80 -11.06
CA GLY A 98 7.49 -10.86 -10.79
C GLY A 98 8.28 -10.06 -11.82
N VAL A 99 7.91 -10.17 -13.10
CA VAL A 99 8.49 -9.36 -14.19
C VAL A 99 8.25 -7.86 -13.95
N ALA A 100 7.02 -7.46 -13.63
CA ALA A 100 6.71 -6.08 -13.30
C ALA A 100 7.53 -5.57 -12.10
N LYS A 101 7.72 -6.40 -11.05
CA LYS A 101 8.55 -6.07 -9.89
C LYS A 101 10.01 -5.87 -10.30
N ALA A 102 10.58 -6.78 -11.10
CA ALA A 102 11.95 -6.68 -11.60
C ALA A 102 12.19 -5.39 -12.39
N ILE A 103 11.28 -5.06 -13.30
CA ILE A 103 11.35 -3.86 -14.13
C ILE A 103 11.21 -2.59 -13.26
N ALA A 104 10.23 -2.55 -12.36
CA ALA A 104 9.98 -1.35 -11.55
C ALA A 104 11.11 -1.04 -10.56
N TYR A 105 11.78 -2.06 -10.01
CA TYR A 105 12.89 -1.85 -9.06
C TYR A 105 14.20 -1.42 -9.72
N ASN A 106 14.41 -1.83 -10.98
CA ASN A 106 15.64 -1.63 -11.73
C ASN A 106 15.41 -0.74 -12.96
N PHE A 107 14.35 0.07 -12.98
CA PHE A 107 13.86 0.78 -14.16
C PHE A 107 14.94 1.60 -14.88
N GLU A 108 15.81 2.29 -14.13
CA GLU A 108 16.91 3.08 -14.69
C GLU A 108 18.02 2.21 -15.30
N ALA A 109 18.27 1.02 -14.74
CA ALA A 109 19.36 0.10 -15.10
C ALA A 109 19.01 -0.86 -16.26
N ILE A 110 17.80 -0.77 -16.81
CA ILE A 110 17.33 -1.66 -17.89
C ILE A 110 17.11 -0.94 -19.22
N PRO A 111 17.33 -1.62 -20.35
CA PRO A 111 17.03 -1.11 -21.69
C PRO A 111 15.56 -0.72 -21.91
N GLU A 112 15.32 0.23 -22.81
CA GLU A 112 13.98 0.78 -23.10
C GLU A 112 12.99 -0.28 -23.58
N ASN A 113 13.42 -1.20 -24.44
CA ASN A 113 12.59 -2.32 -24.91
C ASN A 113 12.08 -3.20 -23.76
N VAL A 114 12.88 -3.39 -22.70
CA VAL A 114 12.49 -4.14 -21.50
C VAL A 114 11.52 -3.32 -20.65
N ARG A 115 11.71 -2.00 -20.53
CA ARG A 115 10.76 -1.11 -19.83
C ARG A 115 9.37 -1.16 -20.48
N ASN A 116 9.32 -1.26 -21.80
CA ASN A 116 8.08 -1.33 -22.57
C ASN A 116 7.24 -2.59 -22.29
N LEU A 117 7.82 -3.64 -21.69
CA LEU A 117 7.08 -4.79 -21.22
C LEU A 117 6.01 -4.43 -20.18
N LEU A 118 6.18 -3.37 -19.39
CA LEU A 118 5.11 -2.92 -18.47
C LEU A 118 3.83 -2.53 -19.22
N PHE A 119 3.97 -1.91 -20.41
CA PHE A 119 2.81 -1.53 -21.22
C PHE A 119 2.16 -2.74 -21.88
N LYS A 120 2.94 -3.76 -22.25
CA LYS A 120 2.43 -5.05 -22.76
C LYS A 120 1.67 -5.79 -21.65
N LEU A 121 2.26 -5.91 -20.46
CA LEU A 121 1.64 -6.53 -19.31
C LEU A 121 0.40 -5.76 -18.81
N ALA A 122 0.27 -4.47 -19.11
CA ALA A 122 -0.93 -3.70 -18.78
C ALA A 122 -2.12 -3.95 -19.73
N GLU A 123 -1.93 -4.65 -20.86
CA GLU A 123 -2.99 -4.90 -21.84
C GLU A 123 -3.97 -5.99 -21.39
N ASN A 124 -3.48 -7.02 -20.70
CA ASN A 124 -4.33 -8.10 -20.18
C ASN A 124 -4.82 -7.76 -18.76
N ASP A 125 -6.09 -8.04 -18.49
CA ASP A 125 -6.70 -7.66 -17.21
C ASP A 125 -6.03 -8.40 -16.03
N SER A 126 -5.77 -9.70 -16.17
CA SER A 126 -5.13 -10.54 -15.13
C SER A 126 -3.76 -9.99 -14.69
N THR A 127 -2.98 -9.47 -15.65
CA THR A 127 -1.64 -8.94 -15.43
C THR A 127 -1.65 -7.46 -15.08
N ALA A 128 -2.60 -6.68 -15.60
CA ALA A 128 -2.76 -5.25 -15.30
C ALA A 128 -2.91 -4.99 -13.80
N SER A 129 -3.69 -5.81 -13.07
CA SER A 129 -3.81 -5.69 -11.61
C SER A 129 -2.48 -5.90 -10.89
N LYS A 130 -1.66 -6.87 -11.35
CA LYS A 130 -0.33 -7.12 -10.79
C LYS A 130 0.61 -5.95 -11.07
N VAL A 131 0.59 -5.42 -12.30
CA VAL A 131 1.39 -4.25 -12.69
C VAL A 131 0.98 -3.03 -11.88
N ALA A 132 -0.32 -2.76 -11.77
CA ALA A 132 -0.86 -1.63 -11.00
C ALA A 132 -0.46 -1.72 -9.53
N HIS A 133 -0.62 -2.89 -8.90
CA HIS A 133 -0.20 -3.10 -7.52
C HIS A 133 1.30 -2.85 -7.33
N VAL A 134 2.15 -3.37 -8.22
CA VAL A 134 3.60 -3.14 -8.19
C VAL A 134 3.91 -1.65 -8.35
N VAL A 135 3.37 -1.00 -9.38
CA VAL A 135 3.62 0.43 -9.65
C VAL A 135 3.14 1.29 -8.47
N ALA A 136 1.98 0.97 -7.91
CA ALA A 136 1.38 1.72 -6.81
C ALA A 136 2.18 1.70 -5.52
N HIS A 137 2.71 0.53 -5.15
CA HIS A 137 3.33 0.31 -3.84
C HIS A 137 4.86 0.39 -3.90
N ASN A 138 5.49 0.15 -5.05
CA ASN A 138 6.95 0.15 -5.18
C ASN A 138 7.46 1.46 -5.74
N LYS A 139 8.14 2.24 -4.89
CA LYS A 139 8.89 3.49 -5.18
C LYS A 139 8.64 4.08 -6.58
N LEU A 140 7.41 4.52 -6.83
CA LEU A 140 6.89 5.17 -8.06
C LEU A 140 7.75 6.37 -8.57
N ASN A 141 8.73 6.83 -7.77
CA ASN A 141 9.71 7.83 -8.15
C ASN A 141 10.88 7.29 -8.99
N LYS A 142 11.06 5.95 -9.09
CA LYS A 142 12.14 5.32 -9.86
C LYS A 142 11.83 5.18 -11.35
N ILE A 143 10.55 5.32 -11.72
CA ILE A 143 10.12 5.30 -13.11
C ILE A 143 10.13 6.75 -13.61
N ASP A 144 10.65 6.97 -14.82
CA ASP A 144 10.57 8.26 -15.50
C ASP A 144 9.13 8.82 -15.46
N VAL A 145 9.01 10.12 -15.19
CA VAL A 145 7.71 10.76 -14.93
C VAL A 145 6.76 10.64 -16.12
N MET A 146 7.26 10.76 -17.36
CA MET A 146 6.42 10.64 -18.55
C MET A 146 5.96 9.20 -18.75
N VAL A 147 6.87 8.25 -18.66
CA VAL A 147 6.56 6.81 -18.82
C VAL A 147 5.53 6.36 -17.78
N ARG A 148 5.77 6.73 -16.52
CA ARG A 148 4.91 6.44 -15.39
C ARG A 148 3.49 6.99 -15.57
N ASN A 149 3.37 8.26 -15.96
CA ASN A 149 2.06 8.88 -16.14
C ASN A 149 1.29 8.20 -17.29
N LYS A 150 1.98 7.90 -18.42
CA LYS A 150 1.38 7.16 -19.53
C LYS A 150 0.92 5.75 -19.11
N LEU A 151 1.72 5.06 -18.30
CA LEU A 151 1.39 3.72 -17.80
C LEU A 151 0.18 3.76 -16.86
N LEU A 152 0.13 4.72 -15.92
CA LEU A 152 -1.01 4.89 -15.03
C LEU A 152 -2.31 5.18 -15.80
N LEU A 153 -2.24 6.02 -16.84
CA LEU A 153 -3.41 6.31 -17.68
C LEU A 153 -3.90 5.07 -18.45
N LYS A 154 -2.99 4.24 -18.96
CA LYS A 154 -3.34 2.96 -19.61
C LYS A 154 -3.96 1.99 -18.62
N LEU A 155 -3.39 1.86 -17.42
CA LEU A 155 -3.93 1.01 -16.37
C LEU A 155 -5.33 1.49 -15.93
N ALA A 156 -5.56 2.80 -15.85
CA ALA A 156 -6.86 3.34 -15.44
C ALA A 156 -8.02 3.01 -16.40
N GLU A 157 -7.75 2.47 -17.59
CA GLU A 157 -8.77 1.96 -18.51
C GLU A 157 -9.28 0.57 -18.11
N LYS A 158 -8.66 -0.08 -17.11
CA LYS A 158 -9.00 -1.43 -16.65
C LYS A 158 -9.85 -1.38 -15.39
N ASP A 159 -11.02 -2.02 -15.43
CA ASP A 159 -11.98 -2.01 -14.31
C ASP A 159 -11.45 -2.72 -13.05
N ASN A 160 -10.46 -3.60 -13.17
CA ASN A 160 -9.95 -4.40 -12.07
C ASN A 160 -8.75 -3.78 -11.34
N VAL A 161 -8.31 -2.56 -11.71
CA VAL A 161 -7.16 -1.87 -11.09
C VAL A 161 -7.53 -0.56 -10.39
N ASN A 162 -8.84 -0.28 -10.27
CA ASN A 162 -9.37 0.99 -9.76
C ASN A 162 -8.82 1.37 -8.40
N TRP A 163 -8.69 0.39 -7.53
CA TRP A 163 -8.19 0.60 -6.17
C TRP A 163 -6.72 1.02 -6.19
N ASP A 164 -5.89 0.37 -7.01
CA ASP A 164 -4.48 0.72 -7.15
C ASP A 164 -4.31 2.13 -7.72
N ILE A 165 -5.12 2.51 -8.71
CA ILE A 165 -5.12 3.88 -9.27
C ILE A 165 -5.56 4.91 -8.22
N ALA A 166 -6.65 4.64 -7.50
CA ALA A 166 -7.12 5.48 -6.42
C ALA A 166 -6.05 5.63 -5.32
N TYR A 167 -5.41 4.52 -4.92
CA TYR A 167 -4.33 4.51 -3.96
C TYR A 167 -3.16 5.38 -4.42
N VAL A 168 -2.72 5.23 -5.68
CA VAL A 168 -1.64 6.04 -6.28
C VAL A 168 -2.00 7.53 -6.24
N VAL A 169 -3.20 7.90 -6.67
CA VAL A 169 -3.63 9.30 -6.68
C VAL A 169 -3.59 9.90 -5.28
N ALA A 170 -4.00 9.16 -4.25
CA ALA A 170 -3.97 9.68 -2.87
C ALA A 170 -2.58 9.63 -2.22
N ASP A 171 -1.83 8.54 -2.38
CA ASP A 171 -0.48 8.38 -1.83
C ASP A 171 0.52 9.36 -2.48
N LYS A 172 0.38 9.57 -3.79
CA LYS A 172 1.27 10.39 -4.60
C LYS A 172 0.61 11.69 -5.05
N PHE A 173 -0.42 12.15 -4.34
CA PHE A 173 -1.22 13.33 -4.71
C PHE A 173 -0.35 14.54 -5.04
N ASN A 174 0.65 14.86 -4.22
CA ASN A 174 1.53 16.02 -4.44
C ASN A 174 2.62 15.79 -5.51
N LYS A 175 2.80 14.56 -5.99
CA LYS A 175 3.82 14.16 -6.97
C LYS A 175 3.26 13.91 -8.37
N LEU A 176 1.93 13.91 -8.50
CA LEU A 176 1.23 13.77 -9.76
C LEU A 176 0.74 15.15 -10.22
N PRO A 177 1.01 15.55 -11.48
CA PRO A 177 0.42 16.76 -12.06
C PRO A 177 -1.11 16.76 -11.95
N GLU A 178 -1.70 17.94 -11.75
CA GLU A 178 -3.15 18.05 -11.51
C GLU A 178 -4.00 17.47 -12.64
N ASN A 179 -3.62 17.73 -13.89
CA ASN A 179 -4.28 17.15 -15.07
C ASN A 179 -4.24 15.63 -15.06
N ILE A 180 -3.10 15.01 -14.72
CA ILE A 180 -2.96 13.55 -14.64
C ILE A 180 -3.82 12.98 -13.51
N ARG A 181 -3.86 13.61 -12.33
CA ARG A 181 -4.74 13.16 -11.24
C ARG A 181 -6.20 13.17 -11.69
N ASN A 182 -6.64 14.27 -12.28
CA ASN A 182 -8.03 14.45 -12.73
C ASN A 182 -8.39 13.41 -13.79
N GLU A 183 -7.51 13.17 -14.75
CA GLU A 183 -7.72 12.17 -15.80
C GLU A 183 -7.75 10.74 -15.24
N LEU A 184 -6.84 10.38 -14.33
CA LEU A 184 -6.84 9.07 -13.68
C LEU A 184 -8.15 8.82 -12.93
N LEU A 185 -8.65 9.81 -12.21
CA LEU A 185 -9.91 9.70 -11.47
C LEU A 185 -11.15 9.66 -12.37
N LEU A 186 -11.10 10.33 -13.52
CA LEU A 186 -12.14 10.26 -14.54
C LEU A 186 -12.18 8.89 -15.22
N LYS A 187 -11.02 8.27 -15.44
CA LYS A 187 -10.89 6.94 -16.06
C LYS A 187 -11.17 5.81 -15.08
N THR A 188 -10.89 6.02 -13.78
CA THR A 188 -11.32 5.09 -12.72
C THR A 188 -12.82 4.88 -12.87
N PRO A 189 -13.33 3.64 -12.97
CA PRO A 189 -14.61 3.31 -13.59
C PRO A 189 -15.73 4.22 -13.16
N ASN A 190 -16.09 5.00 -14.17
CA ASN A 190 -17.23 5.89 -14.30
C ASN A 190 -18.60 5.25 -13.97
N LYS A 191 -18.68 4.03 -13.44
CA LYS A 191 -19.92 3.46 -12.92
C LYS A 191 -20.20 3.90 -11.48
N ASP A 192 -19.16 4.08 -10.68
CA ASP A 192 -19.29 4.28 -9.23
C ASP A 192 -19.08 5.73 -8.74
N VAL A 193 -18.83 6.66 -9.65
CA VAL A 193 -18.64 8.09 -9.34
C VAL A 193 -19.55 9.01 -10.16
N LYS A 194 -20.42 8.45 -11.02
CA LYS A 194 -21.44 9.19 -11.76
C LYS A 194 -22.31 10.02 -10.82
N GLY A 195 -22.39 11.32 -11.09
CA GLY A 195 -23.15 12.29 -10.27
C GLY A 195 -22.40 12.83 -9.05
N ARG A 196 -21.12 12.47 -8.85
CA ARG A 196 -20.25 13.07 -7.82
C ARG A 196 -19.16 13.89 -8.48
N SER A 197 -18.79 14.99 -7.82
CA SER A 197 -17.65 15.79 -8.25
C SER A 197 -16.34 15.04 -8.07
N ILE A 198 -15.42 15.18 -9.03
CA ILE A 198 -14.08 14.58 -8.99
C ILE A 198 -13.37 14.97 -7.70
N GLU A 199 -13.48 16.25 -7.28
CA GLU A 199 -12.84 16.72 -6.06
C GLU A 199 -13.39 16.04 -4.79
N SER A 200 -14.67 15.67 -4.77
CA SER A 200 -15.23 14.89 -3.66
C SER A 200 -14.76 13.45 -3.66
N VAL A 201 -14.51 12.87 -4.84
CA VAL A 201 -13.93 11.52 -4.98
C VAL A 201 -12.49 11.54 -4.49
N ILE A 202 -11.70 12.54 -4.89
CA ILE A 202 -10.34 12.77 -4.38
C ILE A 202 -10.36 12.85 -2.86
N GLY A 203 -11.18 13.75 -2.31
CA GLY A 203 -11.26 13.95 -0.87
C GLY A 203 -11.64 12.66 -0.13
N ALA A 204 -12.55 11.86 -0.70
CA ALA A 204 -12.95 10.58 -0.15
C ALA A 204 -11.83 9.53 -0.16
N ILE A 205 -11.06 9.44 -1.25
CA ILE A 205 -9.95 8.49 -1.36
C ILE A 205 -8.80 8.92 -0.43
N ILE A 206 -8.45 10.21 -0.39
CA ILE A 206 -7.44 10.75 0.55
C ILE A 206 -7.85 10.41 1.98
N PHE A 207 -9.12 10.62 2.33
CA PHE A 207 -9.67 10.31 3.65
C PHE A 207 -9.58 8.81 4.00
N TYR A 208 -9.71 7.94 3.02
CA TYR A 208 -9.56 6.49 3.20
C TYR A 208 -8.09 6.09 3.38
N VAL A 209 -7.20 6.54 2.48
CA VAL A 209 -5.80 6.12 2.42
C VAL A 209 -5.00 6.63 3.62
N THR A 210 -5.19 7.90 4.01
CA THR A 210 -4.51 8.49 5.18
C THR A 210 -4.78 7.72 6.47
N ARG A 211 -6.03 7.24 6.65
CA ARG A 211 -6.36 6.37 7.78
C ARG A 211 -5.68 5.01 7.73
N ASN A 212 -5.65 4.38 6.56
CA ASN A 212 -5.02 3.05 6.43
C ASN A 212 -3.51 3.08 6.67
N LYS A 213 -2.88 4.25 6.56
CA LYS A 213 -1.46 4.46 6.87
C LYS A 213 -1.16 4.77 8.33
N GLY A 214 -2.17 4.89 9.19
CA GLY A 214 -1.97 5.35 10.57
C GLY A 214 -1.68 6.85 10.69
N GLU A 215 -1.89 7.62 9.61
CA GLU A 215 -1.72 9.08 9.59
C GLU A 215 -3.07 9.75 9.29
N PRO A 216 -4.10 9.59 10.14
CA PRO A 216 -5.45 10.03 9.83
C PRO A 216 -5.50 11.54 9.52
N ARG A 217 -6.42 11.91 8.63
CA ARG A 217 -6.86 13.30 8.41
C ARG A 217 -8.37 13.39 8.66
N THR A 218 -8.82 14.51 9.21
CA THR A 218 -10.25 14.77 9.43
C THR A 218 -10.94 15.12 8.09
N LEU A 219 -12.27 15.05 8.03
CA LEU A 219 -12.97 15.48 6.81
C LEU A 219 -12.90 17.00 6.66
N GLU A 220 -12.79 17.70 7.79
CA GLU A 220 -12.64 19.13 7.91
C GLU A 220 -11.35 19.60 7.25
N GLU A 221 -10.21 18.97 7.59
CA GLU A 221 -8.91 19.26 6.96
C GLU A 221 -8.94 19.07 5.45
N ILE A 222 -9.61 18.01 4.99
CA ILE A 222 -9.72 17.71 3.57
C ILE A 222 -10.67 18.72 2.91
N ALA A 223 -11.79 19.04 3.55
CA ALA A 223 -12.76 20.01 3.06
C ALA A 223 -12.14 21.40 2.92
N GLU A 224 -11.40 21.87 3.92
CA GLU A 224 -10.70 23.17 3.93
C GLU A 224 -9.74 23.33 2.76
N LYS A 225 -9.03 22.24 2.40
CA LYS A 225 -8.09 22.22 1.26
C LYS A 225 -8.76 21.82 -0.06
N SER A 226 -10.06 21.60 -0.06
CA SER A 226 -10.82 21.21 -1.25
C SER A 226 -11.82 22.30 -1.62
N ARG A 227 -12.33 22.26 -2.86
CA ARG A 227 -13.45 23.10 -3.28
C ARG A 227 -14.82 22.51 -2.86
N ARG A 228 -14.85 21.57 -1.90
CA ARG A 228 -16.02 20.75 -1.59
C ARG A 228 -16.30 20.73 -0.09
N SER A 229 -17.59 20.55 0.25
CA SER A 229 -18.01 20.53 1.65
C SER A 229 -17.68 19.19 2.32
N LYS A 230 -17.43 19.21 3.64
CA LYS A 230 -17.32 18.01 4.50
C LYS A 230 -18.45 17.01 4.26
N LYS A 231 -19.69 17.50 4.09
CA LYS A 231 -20.89 16.68 3.89
C LYS A 231 -20.86 15.95 2.55
N GLU A 232 -20.41 16.64 1.50
CA GLU A 232 -20.25 16.07 0.15
C GLU A 232 -19.18 14.99 0.15
N ILE A 233 -17.98 15.31 0.65
CA ILE A 233 -16.86 14.37 0.75
C ILE A 233 -17.24 13.15 1.60
N GLY A 234 -17.88 13.35 2.76
CA GLY A 234 -18.30 12.25 3.63
C GLY A 234 -19.36 11.33 2.99
N ARG A 235 -20.28 11.88 2.20
CA ARG A 235 -21.22 11.06 1.41
C ARG A 235 -20.50 10.31 0.30
N THR A 236 -19.52 10.94 -0.35
CA THR A 236 -18.76 10.32 -1.44
C THR A 236 -17.88 9.20 -0.89
N TYR A 237 -17.27 9.40 0.28
CA TYR A 237 -16.54 8.37 1.02
C TYR A 237 -17.36 7.12 1.28
N LYS A 238 -18.58 7.26 1.81
CA LYS A 238 -19.47 6.09 2.03
C LYS A 238 -19.78 5.35 0.74
N HIS A 239 -19.92 6.10 -0.36
CA HIS A 239 -20.20 5.51 -1.66
C HIS A 239 -18.98 4.78 -2.21
N VAL A 240 -17.80 5.41 -2.18
CA VAL A 240 -16.50 4.83 -2.55
C VAL A 240 -16.22 3.53 -1.77
N LEU A 241 -16.50 3.50 -0.46
CA LEU A 241 -16.36 2.28 0.33
C LEU A 241 -17.25 1.14 -0.20
N LYS A 242 -18.50 1.46 -0.54
CA LYS A 242 -19.47 0.47 -1.03
C LYS A 242 -19.09 -0.03 -2.43
N SER A 243 -18.75 0.87 -3.35
CA SER A 243 -18.45 0.53 -4.73
C SER A 243 -17.15 -0.26 -4.87
N MET A 244 -16.11 0.15 -4.15
CA MET A 244 -14.80 -0.52 -4.19
C MET A 244 -14.72 -1.73 -3.23
N ASN A 245 -15.84 -2.13 -2.62
CA ASN A 245 -15.89 -3.21 -1.61
C ASN A 245 -14.85 -3.03 -0.48
N LEU A 246 -14.61 -1.79 -0.06
CA LEU A 246 -13.64 -1.44 0.96
C LEU A 246 -14.27 -1.42 2.34
N LYS A 247 -13.56 -1.97 3.31
CA LYS A 247 -13.93 -1.86 4.72
C LYS A 247 -13.43 -0.53 5.28
N PRO A 248 -14.26 0.21 6.03
CA PRO A 248 -13.79 1.40 6.72
C PRO A 248 -12.67 1.03 7.70
N HIS A 249 -11.57 1.78 7.66
CA HIS A 249 -10.47 1.57 8.58
C HIS A 249 -10.92 1.84 10.03
N ARG A 250 -10.73 0.86 10.93
CA ARG A 250 -10.98 1.05 12.37
C ARG A 250 -9.95 2.04 12.89
N THR A 251 -10.34 3.30 13.03
CA THR A 251 -9.39 4.34 13.41
C THR A 251 -8.97 4.17 14.87
N ASN A 252 -7.66 4.13 15.12
CA ASN A 252 -7.12 4.05 16.47
C ASN A 252 -7.13 5.44 17.13
N ILE A 253 -7.62 5.52 18.37
CA ILE A 253 -7.64 6.77 19.15
C ILE A 253 -6.21 7.29 19.36
N ARG A 254 -5.23 6.39 19.49
CA ARG A 254 -3.80 6.74 19.62
C ARG A 254 -3.29 7.59 18.46
N ASP A 255 -3.72 7.30 17.23
CA ASP A 255 -3.28 8.02 16.03
C ASP A 255 -3.85 9.44 16.03
N TYR A 256 -5.11 9.61 16.46
CA TYR A 256 -5.70 10.94 16.65
C TYR A 256 -5.02 11.73 17.75
N ILE A 257 -4.65 11.09 18.88
CA ILE A 257 -3.88 11.78 19.93
C ILE A 257 -2.57 12.33 19.35
N SER A 258 -1.86 11.51 18.57
CA SER A 258 -0.60 11.93 17.94
C SER A 258 -0.80 13.07 16.92
N LEU A 259 -1.83 12.97 16.08
CA LEU A 259 -2.19 14.01 15.12
C LEU A 259 -2.52 15.34 15.81
N TYR A 260 -3.37 15.28 16.84
CA TYR A 260 -3.88 16.46 17.53
C TYR A 260 -2.79 17.13 18.35
N ALA A 261 -1.97 16.34 19.04
CA ALA A 261 -0.83 16.86 19.77
C ALA A 261 0.14 17.62 18.85
N ALA A 262 0.49 17.02 17.70
CA ALA A 262 1.36 17.67 16.72
C ALA A 262 0.74 18.94 16.12
N LYS A 263 -0.57 18.91 15.81
CA LYS A 263 -1.27 20.03 15.16
C LYS A 263 -1.45 21.23 16.10
N LEU A 264 -1.69 20.97 17.38
CA LEU A 264 -1.94 22.00 18.38
C LEU A 264 -0.68 22.44 19.13
N GLY A 265 0.47 21.80 18.88
CA GLY A 265 1.71 22.10 19.60
C GLY A 265 1.71 21.63 21.05
N ILE A 266 0.98 20.55 21.36
CA ILE A 266 0.95 19.96 22.70
C ILE A 266 2.32 19.34 23.02
N SER A 267 2.79 19.52 24.26
CA SER A 267 4.08 18.99 24.69
C SER A 267 4.15 17.46 24.62
N ASN A 268 5.38 16.92 24.50
CA ASN A 268 5.59 15.47 24.57
C ASN A 268 5.15 14.90 25.92
N THR A 269 5.32 15.64 27.01
CA THR A 269 4.87 15.26 28.36
C THR A 269 3.35 15.10 28.41
N ALA A 270 2.60 16.07 27.86
CA ALA A 270 1.14 15.99 27.77
C ALA A 270 0.66 14.90 26.82
N LYS A 271 1.39 14.65 25.74
CA LYS A 271 1.11 13.52 24.85
C LYS A 271 1.31 12.17 25.54
N GLU A 272 2.38 11.99 26.31
CA GLU A 272 2.63 10.75 27.06
C GLU A 272 1.55 10.51 28.12
N GLU A 273 1.15 11.55 28.84
CA GLU A 273 0.05 11.47 29.81
C GLU A 273 -1.29 11.15 29.13
N ALA A 274 -1.57 11.75 27.96
CA ALA A 274 -2.74 11.42 27.16
C ALA A 274 -2.76 9.93 26.77
N LEU A 275 -1.61 9.32 26.46
CA LEU A 275 -1.52 7.90 26.17
C LEU A 275 -1.79 7.03 27.40
N LYS A 276 -1.35 7.44 28.60
CA LYS A 276 -1.69 6.74 29.86
C LYS A 276 -3.18 6.80 30.15
N ILE A 277 -3.78 7.99 30.04
CA ILE A 277 -5.23 8.20 30.19
C ILE A 277 -6.01 7.34 29.19
N LEU A 278 -5.52 7.20 27.96
CA LEU A 278 -6.15 6.32 26.97
C LEU A 278 -6.17 4.85 27.43
N GLU A 279 -5.08 4.34 28.00
CA GLU A 279 -5.04 2.97 28.49
C GLU A 279 -5.93 2.78 29.75
N GLU A 280 -6.00 3.78 30.64
CA GLU A 280 -6.99 3.80 31.74
C GLU A 280 -8.42 3.77 31.20
N ALA A 281 -8.74 4.63 30.23
CA ALA A 281 -10.07 4.75 29.65
C ALA A 281 -10.49 3.47 28.89
N LYS A 282 -9.54 2.76 28.27
CA LYS A 282 -9.77 1.42 27.70
C LYS A 282 -10.09 0.39 28.79
N LYS A 283 -9.29 0.34 29.86
CA LYS A 283 -9.47 -0.58 30.99
C LYS A 283 -10.84 -0.43 31.62
N TYR A 284 -11.35 0.80 31.68
CA TYR A 284 -12.66 1.10 32.26
C TYR A 284 -13.81 1.12 31.25
N GLU A 285 -13.55 0.75 30.00
CA GLU A 285 -14.53 0.62 28.91
C GLU A 285 -15.32 1.89 28.58
N VAL A 286 -14.84 3.07 28.99
CA VAL A 286 -15.56 4.35 28.83
C VAL A 286 -15.50 4.89 27.40
N ILE A 287 -14.70 4.30 26.52
CA ILE A 287 -14.46 4.79 25.15
C ILE A 287 -15.28 4.07 24.07
N TYR A 288 -15.90 2.93 24.37
CA TYR A 288 -16.60 2.12 23.36
C TYR A 288 -17.91 2.76 22.89
N GLY A 289 -18.27 2.52 21.62
CA GLY A 289 -19.48 3.10 20.99
C GLY A 289 -19.39 4.60 20.65
N LYS A 290 -18.25 5.25 20.93
CA LYS A 290 -18.07 6.70 20.75
C LYS A 290 -17.15 7.02 19.58
N LYS A 291 -17.30 8.22 19.02
CA LYS A 291 -16.47 8.68 17.90
C LYS A 291 -15.01 8.86 18.36
N PRO A 292 -14.02 8.18 17.75
CA PRO A 292 -12.62 8.26 18.17
C PRO A 292 -12.03 9.68 18.24
N SER A 293 -12.43 10.56 17.32
CA SER A 293 -11.96 11.96 17.29
C SER A 293 -12.34 12.74 18.54
N GLY A 294 -13.59 12.64 18.99
CA GLY A 294 -14.04 13.32 20.21
C GLY A 294 -13.38 12.77 21.46
N ILE A 295 -13.14 11.46 21.50
CA ILE A 295 -12.44 10.81 22.62
C ILE A 295 -10.98 11.26 22.69
N ALA A 296 -10.25 11.26 21.57
CA ALA A 296 -8.87 11.71 21.53
C ALA A 296 -8.73 13.16 22.04
N GLY A 297 -9.63 14.05 21.61
CA GLY A 297 -9.66 15.43 22.09
C GLY A 297 -9.89 15.56 23.59
N ALA A 298 -10.87 14.82 24.12
CA ALA A 298 -11.18 14.82 25.55
C ALA A 298 -10.02 14.28 26.40
N ILE A 299 -9.34 13.23 25.91
CA ILE A 299 -8.15 12.66 26.57
C ILE A 299 -7.01 13.67 26.61
N ILE A 300 -6.73 14.37 25.50
CA ILE A 300 -5.68 15.41 25.47
C ILE A 300 -6.04 16.56 26.40
N CYS A 301 -7.29 17.02 26.38
CA CYS A 301 -7.78 18.06 27.29
C CYS A 301 -7.53 17.66 28.76
N LEU A 302 -7.86 16.42 29.14
CA LEU A 302 -7.64 15.91 30.48
C LEU A 302 -6.14 15.77 30.82
N ALA A 303 -5.30 15.38 29.86
CA ALA A 303 -3.85 15.30 30.03
C ALA A 303 -3.23 16.68 30.30
N CYS A 304 -3.65 17.68 29.52
CA CYS A 304 -3.24 19.07 29.70
C CYS A 304 -3.64 19.58 31.10
N GLU A 305 -4.88 19.29 31.54
CA GLU A 305 -5.34 19.60 32.90
C GLU A 305 -4.48 18.94 33.99
N ARG A 306 -4.06 17.68 33.81
CA ARG A 306 -3.21 16.97 34.81
C ARG A 306 -1.80 17.54 34.90
N ILE A 307 -1.25 18.01 33.78
CA ILE A 307 0.12 18.54 33.70
C ILE A 307 0.18 20.05 33.98
N GLY A 308 -0.96 20.74 33.95
CA GLY A 308 -1.00 22.20 34.04
C GLY A 308 -0.60 22.90 32.74
N GLU A 309 -0.72 22.21 31.59
CA GLU A 309 -0.52 22.79 30.26
C GLU A 309 -1.83 23.38 29.73
N GLU A 310 -1.77 24.51 29.02
CA GLU A 310 -2.96 25.11 28.41
C GLU A 310 -3.40 24.30 27.18
N PHE A 311 -4.66 23.86 27.16
CA PHE A 311 -5.23 23.21 25.99
C PHE A 311 -5.75 24.25 24.98
N PRO A 312 -5.25 24.29 23.73
CA PRO A 312 -5.67 25.23 22.67
C PRO A 312 -7.09 24.91 22.17
N LYS A 313 -8.08 25.24 23.01
CA LYS A 313 -9.47 24.76 22.88
C LYS A 313 -10.13 25.28 21.62
N LYS A 314 -9.95 26.57 21.29
CA LYS A 314 -10.58 27.19 20.14
C LYS A 314 -10.04 26.59 18.85
N GLU A 315 -8.72 26.44 18.77
CA GLU A 315 -7.98 25.83 17.67
C GLU A 315 -8.42 24.38 17.49
N PHE A 316 -8.50 23.61 18.58
CA PHE A 316 -8.97 22.23 18.56
C PHE A 316 -10.40 22.08 18.03
N LEU A 317 -11.35 22.87 18.56
CA LEU A 317 -12.76 22.77 18.15
C LEU A 317 -12.95 23.11 16.66
N ASN A 318 -12.23 24.13 16.18
CA ASN A 318 -12.23 24.51 14.77
C ASN A 318 -11.63 23.39 13.90
N PHE A 319 -10.48 22.85 14.31
CA PHE A 319 -9.76 21.83 13.58
C PHE A 319 -10.51 20.49 13.49
N VAL A 320 -11.10 20.03 14.59
CA VAL A 320 -11.80 18.74 14.66
C VAL A 320 -13.27 18.85 14.23
N GLY A 321 -13.83 20.06 14.24
CA GLY A 321 -15.22 20.31 13.82
C GLY A 321 -16.24 19.69 14.77
N ILE A 322 -15.99 19.73 16.08
CA ILE A 322 -16.93 19.31 17.13
C ILE A 322 -17.35 20.50 18.00
N THR A 323 -18.50 20.37 18.67
CA THR A 323 -18.98 21.41 19.58
C THR A 323 -18.27 21.36 20.93
N LEU A 324 -18.22 22.50 21.61
CA LEU A 324 -17.73 22.59 22.99
C LEU A 324 -18.46 21.61 23.92
N SER A 325 -19.79 21.50 23.77
CA SER A 325 -20.61 20.55 24.52
C SER A 325 -20.21 19.09 24.28
N THR A 326 -19.82 18.74 23.05
CA THR A 326 -19.33 17.39 22.72
C THR A 326 -18.01 17.12 23.43
N LEU A 327 -17.06 18.06 23.39
CA LEU A 327 -15.77 17.93 24.07
C LEU A 327 -15.95 17.72 25.57
N TYR A 328 -16.70 18.60 26.24
CA TYR A 328 -16.91 18.51 27.69
C TYR A 328 -17.68 17.27 28.10
N SER A 329 -18.73 16.90 27.36
CA SER A 329 -19.47 15.67 27.64
C SER A 329 -18.57 14.44 27.61
N ARG A 330 -17.58 14.37 26.72
CA ARG A 330 -16.62 13.26 26.68
C ARG A 330 -15.57 13.37 27.79
N HIS A 331 -15.05 14.58 28.02
CA HIS A 331 -14.06 14.87 29.06
C HIS A 331 -14.57 14.47 30.45
N ASP A 332 -15.75 14.97 30.84
CA ASP A 332 -16.30 14.79 32.18
C ASP A 332 -16.64 13.32 32.44
N GLU A 333 -17.15 12.62 31.42
CA GLU A 333 -17.45 11.20 31.50
C GLU A 333 -16.18 10.35 31.70
N ILE A 334 -15.12 10.63 30.94
CA ILE A 334 -13.81 9.96 31.10
C ILE A 334 -13.23 10.25 32.49
N LYS A 335 -13.27 11.52 32.92
CA LYS A 335 -12.75 11.97 34.21
C LYS A 335 -13.48 11.33 35.39
N SER A 336 -14.82 11.26 35.33
CA SER A 336 -15.62 10.62 36.38
C SER A 336 -15.34 9.13 36.48
N LYS A 337 -15.34 8.41 35.34
CA LYS A 337 -15.15 6.96 35.33
C LYS A 337 -13.77 6.53 35.79
N ILE A 338 -12.74 7.28 35.43
CA ILE A 338 -11.37 7.04 35.92
C ILE A 338 -11.30 7.26 37.44
N LYS A 339 -11.92 8.32 37.97
CA LYS A 339 -11.95 8.59 39.41
C LYS A 339 -12.74 7.55 40.21
N GLU A 340 -13.89 7.12 39.71
CA GLU A 340 -14.78 6.15 40.38
C GLU A 340 -14.10 4.79 40.56
N LYS A 341 -13.34 4.32 39.56
CA LYS A 341 -12.71 2.99 39.54
C LYS A 341 -11.23 2.99 39.98
N ALA A 342 -10.72 4.14 40.42
CA ALA A 342 -9.42 4.28 41.08
C ALA A 342 -9.56 4.30 42.62
N LYS A 343 -10.78 4.52 43.13
CA LYS A 343 -11.19 4.17 44.50
C LYS A 343 -11.53 2.69 44.56
#